data_AF-A0A7K8VSL9-F1
#
_entry.id   AF-A0A7K8VSL9-F1
#
_cell.length_a   1.000
_cell.length_b   1.000
_cell.length_c   1.000
_cell.angle_alpha   90.00
_cell.angle_beta   90.00
_cell.angle_gamma   90.00
#
_symmetry.space_group_name_H-M   'P 1'
#
loop_
_entity.id
_entity.type
_entity.pdbx_description
1 polymer ?
#
loop_
_entity_poly.entity_id
_entity_poly.type
_entity_poly.pdbx_seq_one_letter_code
_entity_poly.pdbx_strand_id
1 'polypeptide(L)'
;TSTRIQFSWKPQGGTRDSPYRVHLWGGSRELKRSLNETSTAFENLLSDHEYQISVDVSTCSKNVSTSLTVRTAAEVFNGTTRITNEVFIPEYQNKSSPAFKDFETNFIKEIEKHLPQKILELIKQKKLRIVINSIKNGSVIVLFNIVLDIGENITKHEISDAFIEALNMSTVLKADLKKTVIEARNSCQPGLNDCSQHATCTVEGATYSCQCNKGFTDNSPQVPGRVCQQKQNLPSQQMTTVPPKSATPAFTGSTANSIFTTTFASAPCMPMSIKVQNVTGEAIEISWTGGRRGSLYTVSLMDGNQEINKTTTKETKTVFKHLLPGHVYTISVAVLSCAKNSWASVTVRTDPVSCFSRNEFCLSQNTGCPDLKYIVCSHYQAFACRVLLKSQTFNHTLYNSDSEGYKSMSESIRTEVVREMRIKLKDDHFDIIMLGFRPGSVIAYFISLLQNQERIDVNVMQAHLSQILRTKFGDQTEVTVQCK
;
A
#
# COMPACT_ATOMS: atom_id res chain seq x y z
N THR A 1 10.82 -21.17 -2.52
CA THR A 1 9.90 -21.76 -3.52
C THR A 1 8.47 -21.39 -3.12
N SER A 2 7.46 -22.00 -3.73
CA SER A 2 6.04 -21.77 -3.41
C SER A 2 5.66 -22.23 -2.00
N THR A 3 6.26 -23.32 -1.52
CA THR A 3 5.88 -23.96 -0.25
C THR A 3 7.02 -24.12 0.75
N ARG A 4 8.24 -23.71 0.36
CA ARG A 4 9.45 -23.82 1.18
C ARG A 4 10.21 -22.49 1.23
N ILE A 5 10.60 -22.10 2.44
CA ILE A 5 11.57 -21.05 2.69
C ILE A 5 12.80 -21.68 3.32
N GLN A 6 13.97 -21.50 2.68
CA GLN A 6 15.26 -21.94 3.19
C GLN A 6 16.19 -20.72 3.26
N PHE A 7 16.91 -20.58 4.36
CA PHE A 7 17.78 -19.44 4.58
C PHE A 7 18.94 -19.80 5.52
N SER A 8 19.95 -18.95 5.50
CA SER A 8 21.11 -18.99 6.38
C SER A 8 21.44 -17.60 6.88
N TRP A 9 22.20 -17.53 7.98
CA TRP A 9 22.67 -16.27 8.56
C TRP A 9 24.15 -16.39 8.93
N LYS A 10 24.84 -15.26 9.00
CA LYS A 10 26.25 -15.20 9.38
C LYS A 10 26.41 -14.36 10.65
N PRO A 11 26.97 -14.93 11.74
CA PRO A 11 27.29 -14.17 12.93
C PRO A 11 28.41 -13.16 12.63
N GLN A 12 28.34 -11.95 13.20
CA GLN A 12 29.39 -10.93 13.04
C GLN A 12 30.54 -11.06 14.05
N GLY A 13 30.69 -12.23 14.69
CA GLY A 13 31.70 -12.52 15.71
C GLY A 13 31.11 -12.74 17.12
N GLY A 14 31.97 -13.15 18.07
CA GLY A 14 31.62 -13.39 19.47
C GLY A 14 31.25 -14.85 19.82
N THR A 15 31.23 -15.16 21.12
CA THR A 15 30.69 -16.42 21.67
C THR A 15 29.22 -16.26 22.03
N ARG A 16 28.40 -17.25 21.66
CA ARG A 16 26.98 -17.29 22.02
C ARG A 16 26.77 -18.02 23.34
N ASP A 17 25.82 -17.55 24.13
CA ASP A 17 25.44 -18.16 25.42
C ASP A 17 24.27 -19.16 25.26
N SER A 18 23.60 -19.14 24.10
CA SER A 18 22.43 -19.97 23.82
C SER A 18 22.40 -20.44 22.36
N PRO A 19 21.61 -21.48 22.04
CA PRO A 19 21.20 -21.78 20.66
C PRO A 19 20.46 -20.59 20.02
N TYR A 20 20.37 -20.59 18.69
CA TYR A 20 19.53 -19.65 17.95
C TYR A 20 18.06 -20.02 18.11
N ARG A 21 17.21 -19.04 18.43
CA ARG A 21 15.76 -19.15 18.35
C ARG A 21 15.32 -18.52 17.04
N VAL A 22 14.71 -19.32 16.19
CA VAL A 22 14.25 -18.88 14.87
C VAL A 22 12.73 -18.90 14.85
N HIS A 23 12.15 -17.77 14.50
CA HIS A 23 10.72 -17.57 14.42
C HIS A 23 10.33 -17.25 12.97
N LEU A 24 9.24 -17.85 12.51
CA LEU A 24 8.61 -17.55 11.24
C LEU A 24 7.14 -17.20 11.51
N TRP A 25 6.75 -15.96 11.20
CA TRP A 25 5.37 -15.50 11.32
C TRP A 25 4.73 -15.41 9.94
N GLY A 26 3.53 -15.97 9.80
CA GLY A 26 2.63 -15.79 8.66
C GLY A 26 1.24 -15.42 9.17
N GLY A 27 0.92 -14.13 9.17
CA GLY A 27 -0.26 -13.60 9.85
C GLY A 27 -0.21 -13.86 11.37
N SER A 28 -1.22 -14.55 11.91
CA SER A 28 -1.28 -14.92 13.33
C SER A 28 -0.57 -16.23 13.67
N ARG A 29 -0.08 -16.98 12.67
CA ARG A 29 0.58 -18.27 12.87
C ARG A 29 2.07 -18.06 13.08
N GLU A 30 2.60 -18.66 14.13
CA GLU A 30 4.03 -18.70 14.44
C GLU A 30 4.55 -20.13 14.31
N LEU A 31 5.68 -20.29 13.60
CA LEU A 31 6.50 -21.49 13.64
C LEU A 31 7.83 -21.14 14.31
N LYS A 32 8.25 -21.94 15.28
CA LYS A 32 9.48 -21.72 16.03
C LYS A 32 10.41 -22.92 15.99
N ARG A 33 11.72 -22.67 15.92
CA ARG A 33 12.77 -23.68 16.04
C ARG A 33 13.88 -23.16 16.95
N SER A 34 14.50 -24.08 17.70
CA SER A 34 15.73 -23.82 18.45
C SER A 34 16.82 -24.69 17.87
N LEU A 35 17.91 -24.08 17.38
CA LEU A 35 18.95 -24.81 16.67
C LEU A 35 20.35 -24.24 16.88
N ASN A 36 21.37 -25.08 16.70
CA ASN A 36 22.77 -24.73 16.88
C ASN A 36 23.45 -24.33 15.56
N GLU A 37 22.87 -24.73 14.43
CA GLU A 37 23.32 -24.43 13.08
C GLU A 37 22.98 -22.99 12.68
N THR A 38 23.58 -22.50 11.58
CA THR A 38 23.35 -21.16 11.04
C THR A 38 22.49 -21.16 9.77
N SER A 39 21.68 -22.20 9.60
CA SER A 39 20.76 -22.37 8.48
C SER A 39 19.58 -23.23 8.86
N THR A 40 18.41 -22.96 8.26
CA THR A 40 17.22 -23.79 8.46
C THR A 40 16.27 -23.69 7.28
N ALA A 41 15.23 -24.52 7.29
CA ALA A 41 14.14 -24.49 6.32
C ALA A 41 12.78 -24.70 7.00
N PHE A 42 11.78 -24.04 6.45
CA PHE A 42 10.36 -24.25 6.76
C PHE A 42 9.65 -24.73 5.49
N GLU A 43 8.82 -25.75 5.67
CA GLU A 43 8.07 -26.45 4.61
C GLU A 43 6.56 -26.27 4.84
N ASN A 44 5.76 -26.65 3.84
CA ASN A 44 4.30 -26.58 3.88
C ASN A 44 3.76 -25.16 4.12
N LEU A 45 4.45 -24.17 3.53
CA LEU A 45 4.05 -22.78 3.54
C LEU A 45 3.03 -22.50 2.45
N LEU A 46 2.27 -21.42 2.60
CA LEU A 46 1.36 -20.93 1.57
C LEU A 46 2.16 -20.17 0.52
N SER A 47 1.90 -20.41 -0.75
CA SER A 47 2.46 -19.65 -1.88
C SER A 47 1.89 -18.23 -1.94
N ASP A 48 2.55 -17.27 -2.58
CA ASP A 48 2.12 -15.84 -2.58
C ASP A 48 1.77 -15.30 -1.19
N HIS A 49 2.56 -15.68 -0.18
CA HIS A 49 2.32 -15.28 1.20
C HIS A 49 3.58 -14.68 1.80
N GLU A 50 3.41 -13.57 2.49
CA GLU A 50 4.49 -12.89 3.18
C GLU A 50 4.73 -13.52 4.54
N TYR A 51 6.00 -13.80 4.81
CA TYR A 51 6.46 -14.33 6.08
C TYR A 51 7.55 -13.42 6.65
N GLN A 52 7.46 -13.14 7.94
CA GLN A 52 8.53 -12.48 8.68
C GLN A 52 9.37 -13.55 9.39
N ILE A 53 10.67 -13.53 9.16
CA ILE A 53 11.66 -14.36 9.86
C ILE A 53 12.29 -13.49 10.94
N SER A 54 12.45 -14.03 12.15
CA SER A 54 13.40 -13.52 13.15
C SER A 54 14.39 -14.60 13.54
N VAL A 55 15.64 -14.19 13.73
CA VAL A 55 16.69 -15.01 14.34
C VAL A 55 17.16 -14.28 15.59
N ASP A 56 16.92 -14.92 16.73
CA ASP A 56 17.19 -14.40 18.06
C ASP A 56 18.28 -15.23 18.75
N VAL A 57 19.23 -14.58 19.42
CA VAL A 57 20.30 -15.25 20.18
C VAL A 57 20.66 -14.44 21.41
N SER A 58 21.02 -15.13 22.50
CA SER A 58 21.60 -14.49 23.68
C SER A 58 23.12 -14.49 23.58
N THR A 59 23.72 -13.30 23.66
CA THR A 59 25.17 -13.09 23.67
C THR A 59 25.53 -12.07 24.74
N CYS A 60 26.47 -12.40 25.63
CA CYS A 60 26.89 -11.55 26.74
C CYS A 60 25.69 -11.08 27.60
N SER A 61 24.77 -12.01 27.89
CA SER A 61 23.52 -11.73 28.61
C SER A 61 22.60 -10.67 27.97
N LYS A 62 22.79 -10.36 26.68
CA LYS A 62 21.92 -9.50 25.87
C LYS A 62 21.27 -10.31 24.77
N ASN A 63 19.98 -10.05 24.53
CA ASN A 63 19.27 -10.63 23.40
C ASN A 63 19.53 -9.79 22.15
N VAL A 64 20.10 -10.41 21.12
CA VAL A 64 20.27 -9.84 19.80
C VAL A 64 19.27 -10.49 18.87
N SER A 65 18.60 -9.68 18.06
CA SER A 65 17.57 -10.11 17.11
C SER A 65 17.83 -9.48 15.76
N THR A 66 17.63 -10.27 14.70
CA THR A 66 17.59 -9.79 13.32
C THR A 66 16.39 -10.35 12.61
N SER A 67 15.76 -9.56 11.73
CA SER A 67 14.58 -10.00 11.01
C SER A 67 14.64 -9.72 9.51
N LEU A 68 13.97 -10.56 8.74
CA LEU A 68 13.82 -10.44 7.29
C LEU A 68 12.39 -10.77 6.90
N THR A 69 11.83 -9.99 5.98
CA THR A 69 10.53 -10.31 5.36
C THR A 69 10.78 -10.96 4.00
N VAL A 70 10.09 -12.07 3.74
CA VAL A 70 10.20 -12.84 2.49
C VAL A 70 8.82 -13.26 2.03
N ARG A 71 8.62 -13.32 0.71
CA ARG A 71 7.39 -13.80 0.09
C ARG A 71 7.63 -15.11 -0.62
N THR A 72 6.77 -16.10 -0.38
CA THR A 72 6.80 -17.35 -1.14
C THR A 72 6.40 -17.10 -2.59
N ALA A 73 7.07 -17.80 -3.49
CA ALA A 73 6.94 -17.56 -4.92
C ALA A 73 5.64 -18.18 -5.47
N ALA A 74 5.00 -17.56 -6.47
CA ALA A 74 3.79 -18.09 -7.08
C ALA A 74 3.54 -17.43 -8.45
N GLU A 75 2.78 -18.12 -9.28
CA GLU A 75 2.08 -17.53 -10.42
C GLU A 75 0.70 -17.07 -9.95
N VAL A 76 0.42 -15.77 -10.09
CA VAL A 76 -0.86 -15.21 -9.62
C VAL A 76 -1.62 -14.57 -10.76
N PHE A 77 -2.89 -14.91 -10.86
CA PHE A 77 -3.84 -14.30 -11.78
C PHE A 77 -4.89 -13.52 -11.00
N ASN A 78 -5.03 -12.23 -11.31
CA ASN A 78 -6.05 -11.37 -10.74
C ASN A 78 -7.36 -11.59 -11.50
N GLY A 79 -8.41 -11.94 -10.76
CA GLY A 79 -9.77 -12.08 -11.25
C GLY A 79 -10.67 -10.96 -10.72
N THR A 80 -11.49 -10.39 -11.59
CA THR A 80 -12.60 -9.51 -11.23
C THR A 80 -13.85 -10.04 -11.88
N THR A 81 -14.94 -10.18 -11.14
CA THR A 81 -16.25 -10.53 -11.69
C THR A 81 -17.36 -9.84 -10.93
N ARG A 82 -18.49 -9.55 -11.60
CA ARG A 82 -19.67 -8.94 -11.00
C ARG A 82 -20.78 -9.97 -10.91
N ILE A 83 -21.24 -10.26 -9.70
CA ILE A 83 -22.37 -11.16 -9.45
C ILE A 83 -23.65 -10.32 -9.39
N THR A 84 -24.60 -10.64 -10.27
CA THR A 84 -25.79 -9.82 -10.53
C THR A 84 -27.00 -10.21 -9.69
N ASN A 85 -27.06 -11.46 -9.22
CA ASN A 85 -28.12 -11.98 -8.37
C ASN A 85 -27.82 -11.90 -6.88
N GLU A 86 -26.72 -11.26 -6.50
CA GLU A 86 -26.31 -11.05 -5.12
C GLU A 86 -26.42 -9.57 -4.74
N VAL A 87 -26.92 -9.31 -3.54
CA VAL A 87 -27.07 -7.95 -2.99
C VAL A 87 -25.88 -7.67 -2.08
N PHE A 88 -25.23 -6.52 -2.30
CA PHE A 88 -24.11 -6.12 -1.46
C PHE A 88 -24.61 -5.75 -0.05
N ILE A 89 -23.95 -6.30 0.98
CA ILE A 89 -24.16 -5.95 2.38
C ILE A 89 -22.86 -5.39 2.99
N PRO A 90 -22.93 -4.44 3.95
CA PRO A 90 -21.75 -3.80 4.53
C PRO A 90 -20.73 -4.76 5.15
N GLU A 91 -21.18 -5.90 5.67
CA GLU A 91 -20.36 -6.94 6.29
C GLU A 91 -19.34 -7.54 5.31
N TYR A 92 -19.60 -7.48 4.01
CA TYR A 92 -18.67 -7.88 2.96
C TYR A 92 -17.40 -7.02 2.89
N GLN A 93 -17.38 -5.84 3.52
CA GLN A 93 -16.15 -5.05 3.61
C GLN A 93 -15.16 -5.63 4.64
N ASN A 94 -15.64 -6.44 5.59
CA ASN A 94 -14.83 -7.04 6.62
C ASN A 94 -14.60 -8.53 6.32
N LYS A 95 -13.39 -8.89 5.88
CA LYS A 95 -13.01 -10.28 5.56
C LYS A 95 -13.16 -11.26 6.73
N SER A 96 -13.16 -10.76 7.96
CA SER A 96 -13.32 -11.58 9.16
C SER A 96 -14.78 -11.85 9.51
N SER A 97 -15.73 -11.14 8.87
CA SER A 97 -17.16 -11.27 9.16
C SER A 97 -17.69 -12.66 8.74
N PRO A 98 -18.71 -13.20 9.42
CA PRO A 98 -19.36 -14.44 9.01
C PRO A 98 -19.89 -14.35 7.58
N ALA A 99 -20.56 -13.25 7.23
CA ALA A 99 -21.12 -13.05 5.90
C ALA A 99 -20.07 -13.09 4.78
N PHE A 100 -18.90 -12.48 4.98
CA PHE A 100 -17.81 -12.55 4.00
C PHE A 100 -17.29 -13.99 3.86
N LYS A 101 -17.08 -14.70 4.98
CA LYS A 101 -16.57 -16.08 4.97
C LYS A 101 -17.56 -17.06 4.33
N ASP A 102 -18.85 -16.86 4.56
CA ASP A 102 -19.91 -17.66 3.95
C ASP A 102 -19.96 -17.41 2.45
N PHE A 103 -19.92 -16.14 2.02
CA PHE A 103 -19.82 -15.79 0.60
C PHE A 103 -18.57 -16.39 -0.04
N GLU A 104 -17.40 -16.25 0.60
CA GLU A 104 -16.14 -16.80 0.10
C GLU A 104 -16.20 -18.31 -0.08
N THR A 105 -16.73 -19.00 0.92
CA THR A 105 -16.91 -20.46 0.88
C THR A 105 -17.85 -20.87 -0.25
N ASN A 106 -18.98 -20.18 -0.42
CA ASN A 106 -19.97 -20.50 -1.45
C ASN A 106 -19.44 -20.19 -2.86
N PHE A 107 -18.77 -19.05 -3.02
CA PHE A 107 -18.15 -18.65 -4.28
C PHE A 107 -17.13 -19.68 -4.74
N ILE A 108 -16.19 -20.06 -3.85
CA ILE A 108 -15.15 -21.04 -4.18
C ILE A 108 -15.76 -22.41 -4.51
N LYS A 109 -16.69 -22.90 -3.68
CA LYS A 109 -17.34 -24.20 -3.91
C LYS A 109 -18.08 -24.28 -5.24
N GLU A 110 -18.79 -23.22 -5.60
CA GLU A 110 -19.55 -23.19 -6.85
C GLU A 110 -18.63 -23.13 -8.07
N ILE A 111 -17.53 -22.38 -8.01
CA ILE A 111 -16.53 -22.37 -9.09
C ILE A 111 -15.88 -23.74 -9.23
N GLU A 112 -15.44 -24.35 -8.13
CA GLU A 112 -14.81 -25.68 -8.14
C GLU A 112 -15.69 -26.75 -8.80
N LYS A 113 -17.01 -26.66 -8.63
CA LYS A 113 -17.96 -27.62 -9.23
C LYS A 113 -17.85 -27.73 -10.76
N HIS A 114 -17.49 -26.63 -11.43
CA HIS A 114 -17.47 -26.53 -12.89
C HIS A 114 -16.06 -26.40 -13.48
N LEU A 115 -15.01 -26.46 -12.64
CA LEU A 115 -13.63 -26.42 -13.13
C LEU A 115 -13.22 -27.74 -13.81
N PRO A 116 -12.37 -27.68 -14.85
CA PRO A 116 -11.80 -28.88 -15.48
C PRO A 116 -11.03 -29.75 -14.48
N GLN A 117 -11.08 -31.06 -14.66
CA GLN A 117 -10.43 -32.05 -13.80
C GLN A 117 -8.94 -31.76 -13.55
N LYS A 118 -8.21 -31.31 -14.59
CA LYS A 118 -6.79 -30.92 -14.50
C LYS A 118 -6.55 -29.84 -13.44
N ILE A 119 -7.41 -28.83 -13.34
CA ILE A 119 -7.30 -27.74 -12.35
C ILE A 119 -7.79 -28.21 -10.97
N LEU A 120 -8.86 -29.01 -10.93
CA LEU A 120 -9.36 -29.62 -9.69
C LEU A 120 -8.31 -30.48 -8.98
N GLU A 121 -7.47 -31.20 -9.73
CA GLU A 121 -6.37 -31.98 -9.18
C GLU A 121 -5.32 -31.09 -8.51
N LEU A 122 -5.01 -29.92 -9.07
CA LEU A 122 -4.11 -28.95 -8.45
C LEU A 122 -4.68 -28.38 -7.14
N ILE A 123 -5.98 -28.13 -7.10
CA ILE A 123 -6.67 -27.68 -5.87
C ILE A 123 -6.59 -28.78 -4.80
N LYS A 124 -6.89 -30.03 -5.16
CA LYS A 124 -6.80 -31.19 -4.25
C LYS A 124 -5.38 -31.38 -3.71
N GLN A 125 -4.37 -31.14 -4.53
CA GLN A 125 -2.95 -31.19 -4.14
C GLN A 125 -2.46 -29.94 -3.40
N LYS A 126 -3.32 -28.93 -3.19
CA LYS A 126 -3.00 -27.63 -2.58
C LYS A 126 -1.97 -26.79 -3.34
N LYS A 127 -1.83 -27.04 -4.64
CA LYS A 127 -0.93 -26.33 -5.56
C LYS A 127 -1.60 -25.16 -6.27
N LEU A 128 -2.94 -25.17 -6.32
CA LEU A 128 -3.74 -24.03 -6.76
C LEU A 128 -4.73 -23.68 -5.65
N ARG A 129 -4.92 -22.39 -5.40
CA ARG A 129 -5.98 -21.91 -4.50
C ARG A 129 -6.63 -20.64 -5.03
N ILE A 130 -7.86 -20.43 -4.63
CA ILE A 130 -8.64 -19.23 -4.90
C ILE A 130 -8.67 -18.40 -3.62
N VAL A 131 -8.34 -17.12 -3.71
CA VAL A 131 -8.33 -16.19 -2.57
C VAL A 131 -9.22 -15.01 -2.90
N ILE A 132 -10.29 -14.79 -2.15
CA ILE A 132 -11.10 -13.59 -2.35
C ILE A 132 -10.42 -12.42 -1.65
N ASN A 133 -10.00 -11.42 -2.42
CA ASN A 133 -9.30 -10.25 -1.90
C ASN A 133 -10.28 -9.29 -1.22
N SER A 134 -11.37 -8.95 -1.91
CA SER A 134 -12.39 -8.00 -1.44
C SER A 134 -13.68 -8.15 -2.23
N ILE A 135 -14.79 -7.75 -1.61
CA ILE A 135 -16.10 -7.64 -2.24
C ILE A 135 -16.53 -6.16 -2.18
N LYS A 136 -16.96 -5.59 -3.30
CA LYS A 136 -17.28 -4.15 -3.42
C LYS A 136 -18.72 -3.91 -3.88
N ASN A 137 -19.25 -2.73 -3.54
CA ASN A 137 -20.56 -2.25 -3.96
C ASN A 137 -20.56 -1.83 -5.45
N GLY A 138 -21.67 -2.05 -6.17
CA GLY A 138 -21.81 -1.86 -7.62
C GLY A 138 -22.51 -3.04 -8.33
N SER A 139 -23.50 -3.67 -7.67
CA SER A 139 -23.68 -5.14 -7.58
C SER A 139 -22.43 -5.80 -6.97
N VAL A 140 -22.55 -7.03 -6.47
CA VAL A 140 -21.44 -7.67 -5.74
C VAL A 140 -20.25 -7.88 -6.68
N ILE A 141 -19.25 -6.99 -6.64
CA ILE A 141 -18.01 -7.10 -7.42
C ILE A 141 -17.00 -7.86 -6.57
N VAL A 142 -16.64 -9.06 -7.02
CA VAL A 142 -15.69 -9.94 -6.36
C VAL A 142 -14.32 -9.75 -7.01
N LEU A 143 -13.34 -9.32 -6.21
CA LEU A 143 -11.94 -9.30 -6.61
C LEU A 143 -11.27 -10.50 -5.96
N PHE A 144 -10.68 -11.39 -6.75
CA PHE A 144 -10.07 -12.63 -6.27
C PHE A 144 -8.72 -12.89 -6.97
N ASN A 145 -7.87 -13.68 -6.32
CA ASN A 145 -6.63 -14.17 -6.91
C ASN A 145 -6.73 -15.68 -7.11
N ILE A 146 -6.24 -16.13 -8.25
CA ILE A 146 -5.93 -17.53 -8.53
C ILE A 146 -4.44 -17.67 -8.30
N VAL A 147 -4.04 -18.37 -7.25
CA VAL A 147 -2.63 -18.54 -6.86
C VAL A 147 -2.21 -19.95 -7.21
N LEU A 148 -1.26 -20.06 -8.13
CA LEU A 148 -0.68 -21.31 -8.63
C LEU A 148 0.78 -21.41 -8.17
N ASP A 149 1.15 -22.57 -7.66
CA ASP A 149 2.54 -22.86 -7.30
C ASP A 149 3.44 -22.88 -8.55
N ILE A 150 4.65 -22.33 -8.42
CA ILE A 150 5.62 -22.31 -9.52
C ILE A 150 6.03 -23.74 -9.92
N GLY A 151 6.11 -23.97 -11.22
CA GLY A 151 6.55 -25.24 -11.83
C GLY A 151 5.40 -26.13 -12.31
N GLU A 152 4.16 -25.70 -12.14
CA GLU A 152 2.99 -26.39 -12.69
C GLU A 152 2.79 -26.02 -14.17
N ASN A 153 2.44 -27.00 -15.01
CA ASN A 153 2.32 -26.82 -16.46
C ASN A 153 0.90 -26.40 -16.86
N ILE A 154 0.50 -25.17 -16.50
CA ILE A 154 -0.76 -24.57 -16.92
C ILE A 154 -0.53 -23.16 -17.46
N THR A 155 -1.07 -22.87 -18.64
CA THR A 155 -0.97 -21.57 -19.27
C THR A 155 -1.99 -20.56 -18.73
N LYS A 156 -1.72 -19.26 -18.93
CA LYS A 156 -2.66 -18.17 -18.62
C LYS A 156 -4.04 -18.39 -19.29
N HIS A 157 -4.05 -18.83 -20.54
CA HIS A 157 -5.29 -19.05 -21.30
C HIS A 157 -6.10 -20.20 -20.70
N GLU A 158 -5.46 -21.33 -20.38
CA GLU A 158 -6.13 -22.44 -19.72
C GLU A 158 -6.77 -22.04 -18.37
N ILE A 159 -6.08 -21.24 -17.55
CA ILE A 159 -6.65 -20.72 -16.29
C ILE A 159 -7.82 -19.77 -16.58
N SER A 160 -7.63 -18.81 -17.48
CA SER A 160 -8.65 -17.80 -17.77
C SER A 160 -9.93 -18.45 -18.32
N ASP A 161 -9.79 -19.33 -19.31
CA ASP A 161 -10.92 -19.98 -19.96
C ASP A 161 -11.67 -20.87 -18.98
N ALA A 162 -10.96 -21.68 -18.19
CA ALA A 162 -11.57 -22.56 -17.21
C ALA A 162 -12.38 -21.81 -16.15
N PHE A 163 -11.87 -20.70 -15.63
CA PHE A 163 -12.57 -19.92 -14.60
C PHE A 163 -13.73 -19.10 -15.18
N ILE A 164 -13.60 -18.57 -16.41
CA ILE A 164 -14.71 -17.89 -17.10
C ILE A 164 -15.82 -18.89 -17.44
N GLU A 165 -15.47 -20.08 -17.90
CA GLU A 165 -16.42 -21.16 -18.19
C GLU A 165 -17.13 -21.62 -16.90
N ALA A 166 -16.38 -21.81 -15.81
CA ALA A 166 -16.97 -22.17 -14.52
C ALA A 166 -17.96 -21.09 -14.00
N LEU A 167 -17.63 -19.81 -14.17
CA LEU A 167 -18.55 -18.70 -13.85
C LEU A 167 -19.79 -18.70 -14.76
N ASN A 168 -19.64 -19.04 -16.04
CA ASN A 168 -20.75 -19.10 -17.00
C ASN A 168 -21.68 -20.29 -16.74
N MET A 169 -21.13 -21.45 -16.35
CA MET A 169 -21.89 -22.67 -16.05
C MET A 169 -22.59 -22.64 -14.68
N SER A 170 -22.22 -21.69 -13.82
CA SER A 170 -22.84 -21.57 -12.51
C SER A 170 -24.34 -21.28 -12.60
N THR A 171 -25.13 -22.08 -11.89
CA THR A 171 -26.58 -21.83 -11.73
C THR A 171 -26.90 -21.06 -10.47
N VAL A 172 -25.92 -20.93 -9.55
CA VAL A 172 -26.05 -20.24 -8.26
C VAL A 172 -25.54 -18.80 -8.37
N LEU A 173 -24.43 -18.56 -9.07
CA LEU A 173 -23.80 -17.26 -9.23
C LEU A 173 -24.04 -16.73 -10.64
N LYS A 174 -24.89 -15.71 -10.79
CA LYS A 174 -25.12 -15.07 -12.09
C LYS A 174 -24.05 -14.01 -12.36
N ALA A 175 -22.92 -14.47 -12.91
CA ALA A 175 -21.81 -13.60 -13.28
C ALA A 175 -22.10 -12.78 -14.56
N ASP A 176 -21.80 -11.48 -14.52
CA ASP A 176 -21.78 -10.63 -15.71
C ASP A 176 -20.47 -10.84 -16.47
N LEU A 177 -20.48 -11.78 -17.43
CA LEU A 177 -19.29 -12.20 -18.17
C LEU A 177 -18.62 -11.04 -18.95
N LYS A 178 -19.38 -10.00 -19.32
CA LYS A 178 -18.82 -8.81 -19.99
C LYS A 178 -17.94 -7.97 -19.04
N LYS A 179 -18.13 -8.13 -17.73
CA LYS A 179 -17.36 -7.48 -16.66
C LYS A 179 -16.47 -8.48 -15.91
N THR A 180 -16.31 -9.71 -16.43
CA THR A 180 -15.38 -10.69 -15.90
C THR A 180 -14.03 -10.56 -16.60
N VAL A 181 -12.97 -10.38 -15.83
CA VAL A 181 -11.59 -10.26 -16.35
C VAL A 181 -10.68 -11.13 -15.50
N ILE A 182 -9.82 -11.92 -16.15
CA ILE A 182 -8.75 -12.68 -15.52
C ILE A 182 -7.44 -12.33 -16.22
N GLU A 183 -6.49 -11.81 -15.45
CA GLU A 183 -5.20 -11.33 -15.99
C GLU A 183 -4.03 -11.77 -15.12
N ALA A 184 -2.85 -11.92 -15.72
CA ALA A 184 -1.64 -12.21 -14.97
C ALA A 184 -1.29 -11.00 -14.09
N ARG A 185 -1.04 -11.24 -12.81
CA ARG A 185 -0.67 -10.19 -11.88
C ARG A 185 0.72 -9.68 -12.21
N ASN A 186 0.87 -8.35 -12.26
CA ASN A 186 2.18 -7.75 -12.36
C ASN A 186 2.95 -7.92 -11.05
N SER A 187 3.77 -8.98 -10.97
CA SER A 187 4.54 -9.30 -9.76
C SER A 187 5.66 -8.31 -9.45
N CYS A 188 6.02 -7.43 -10.39
CA CYS A 188 6.95 -6.32 -10.14
C CYS A 188 6.30 -5.10 -9.49
N GLN A 189 4.99 -5.11 -9.23
CA GLN A 189 4.37 -4.05 -8.43
C GLN A 189 5.03 -3.98 -7.04
N PRO A 190 5.22 -2.76 -6.48
CA PRO A 190 5.84 -2.59 -5.17
C PRO A 190 5.12 -3.39 -4.10
N GLY A 191 5.89 -4.15 -3.32
CA GLY A 191 5.36 -5.03 -2.28
C GLY A 191 4.75 -6.32 -2.82
N LEU A 192 4.94 -6.70 -4.09
CA LEU A 192 4.61 -8.03 -4.66
C LEU A 192 5.83 -8.87 -5.04
N ASN A 193 7.03 -8.28 -4.93
CA ASN A 193 8.31 -8.93 -5.12
C ASN A 193 9.22 -8.71 -3.92
N ASP A 194 10.22 -9.57 -3.80
CA ASP A 194 11.28 -9.48 -2.81
C ASP A 194 12.61 -8.96 -3.38
N CYS A 195 12.60 -8.33 -4.58
CA CYS A 195 13.81 -7.77 -5.19
C CYS A 195 14.55 -6.82 -4.22
N SER A 196 15.88 -6.81 -4.30
CA SER A 196 16.67 -5.79 -3.62
C SER A 196 16.27 -4.39 -4.11
N GLN A 197 16.34 -3.40 -3.22
CA GLN A 197 16.23 -1.98 -3.59
C GLN A 197 17.27 -1.53 -4.65
N HIS A 198 18.36 -2.30 -4.80
CA HIS A 198 19.40 -2.08 -5.80
C HIS A 198 19.34 -3.10 -6.93
N ALA A 199 18.19 -3.71 -7.17
CA ALA A 199 17.92 -4.58 -8.30
C ALA A 199 16.78 -4.05 -9.17
N THR A 200 16.82 -4.41 -10.45
CA THR A 200 15.73 -4.23 -11.41
C THR A 200 14.84 -5.46 -11.37
N CYS A 201 13.53 -5.25 -11.29
CA CYS A 201 12.51 -6.30 -11.43
C CYS A 201 12.04 -6.39 -12.88
N THR A 202 12.00 -7.60 -13.44
CA THR A 202 11.49 -7.88 -14.79
C THR A 202 10.28 -8.81 -14.68
N VAL A 203 9.15 -8.42 -15.28
CA VAL A 203 7.93 -9.25 -15.30
C VAL A 203 8.09 -10.38 -16.29
N GLU A 204 7.77 -11.60 -15.85
CA GLU A 204 7.83 -12.83 -16.66
C GLU A 204 6.48 -13.55 -16.57
N GLY A 205 5.50 -13.09 -17.36
CA GLY A 205 4.13 -13.61 -17.31
C GLY A 205 3.45 -13.28 -15.98
N ALA A 206 3.11 -14.31 -15.19
CA ALA A 206 2.58 -14.18 -13.83
C ALA A 206 3.69 -14.20 -12.74
N THR A 207 4.96 -14.29 -13.15
CA THR A 207 6.15 -14.32 -12.28
C THR A 207 7.05 -13.11 -12.53
N TYR A 208 8.23 -13.11 -11.92
CA TYR A 208 9.22 -12.05 -12.06
C TYR A 208 10.64 -12.55 -11.78
N SER A 209 11.61 -11.91 -12.40
CA SER A 209 13.03 -12.04 -12.08
C SER A 209 13.58 -10.74 -11.50
N CYS A 210 14.65 -10.84 -10.71
CA CYS A 210 15.36 -9.66 -10.22
C CYS A 210 16.83 -9.74 -10.64
N GLN A 211 17.40 -8.59 -10.98
CA GLN A 211 18.79 -8.49 -11.38
C GLN A 211 19.44 -7.30 -10.69
N CYS A 212 20.56 -7.49 -9.99
CA CYS A 212 21.28 -6.37 -9.37
C CYS A 212 21.66 -5.31 -10.42
N ASN A 213 21.45 -4.05 -10.06
CA ASN A 213 21.76 -2.90 -10.90
C ASN A 213 23.27 -2.81 -11.15
N LYS A 214 23.65 -2.18 -12.27
CA LYS A 214 25.06 -1.95 -12.61
C LYS A 214 25.79 -1.24 -11.45
N GLY A 215 26.93 -1.80 -11.04
CA GLY A 215 27.71 -1.31 -9.90
C GLY A 215 27.47 -2.04 -8.58
N PHE A 216 26.48 -2.94 -8.54
CA PHE A 216 26.21 -3.83 -7.41
C PHE A 216 26.60 -5.27 -7.78
N THR A 217 27.16 -5.98 -6.81
CA THR A 217 27.46 -7.42 -6.88
C THR A 217 26.31 -8.19 -6.23
N ASP A 218 25.85 -9.24 -6.91
CA ASP A 218 24.85 -10.17 -6.41
C ASP A 218 25.49 -11.17 -5.44
N ASN A 219 25.04 -11.15 -4.18
CA ASN A 219 25.47 -12.08 -3.13
C ASN A 219 24.42 -13.17 -2.86
N SER A 220 23.46 -13.33 -3.77
CA SER A 220 22.35 -14.28 -3.71
C SER A 220 22.26 -15.13 -4.99
N PRO A 221 23.29 -15.89 -5.38
CA PRO A 221 23.33 -16.57 -6.68
C PRO A 221 22.22 -17.62 -6.89
N GLN A 222 21.62 -18.16 -5.82
CA GLN A 222 20.50 -19.09 -5.89
C GLN A 222 19.13 -18.40 -6.06
N VAL A 223 19.05 -17.12 -5.71
CA VAL A 223 17.87 -16.25 -5.88
C VAL A 223 18.38 -14.87 -6.33
N PRO A 224 18.73 -14.71 -7.61
CA PRO A 224 19.43 -13.51 -8.08
C PRO A 224 18.69 -12.20 -7.78
N GLY A 225 19.44 -11.12 -7.60
CA GLY A 225 18.92 -9.76 -7.42
C GLY A 225 18.25 -9.50 -6.06
N ARG A 226 18.37 -10.40 -5.08
CA ARG A 226 17.76 -10.24 -3.74
C ARG A 226 18.70 -9.65 -2.71
N VAL A 227 20.00 -9.90 -2.88
CA VAL A 227 21.07 -9.34 -2.03
C VAL A 227 22.10 -8.65 -2.92
N CYS A 228 21.89 -7.37 -3.18
CA CYS A 228 22.77 -6.55 -4.00
C CYS A 228 23.66 -5.64 -3.13
N GLN A 229 24.97 -5.82 -3.22
CA GLN A 229 25.94 -5.03 -2.45
C GLN A 229 26.78 -4.15 -3.37
N GLN A 230 26.94 -2.88 -3.03
CA GLN A 230 27.73 -1.94 -3.84
C GLN A 230 29.20 -2.38 -3.88
N LYS A 231 29.82 -2.36 -5.06
CA LYS A 231 31.28 -2.48 -5.16
C LYS A 231 31.91 -1.32 -4.40
N GLN A 232 32.49 -1.58 -3.24
CA GLN A 232 33.39 -0.61 -2.63
C GLN A 232 34.62 -0.49 -3.52
N ASN A 233 34.72 0.57 -4.31
CA ASN A 233 36.03 1.10 -4.65
C ASN A 233 36.55 1.71 -3.35
N LEU A 234 37.38 0.98 -2.60
CA LEU A 234 38.15 1.60 -1.53
C LEU A 234 39.12 2.60 -2.17
N PRO A 235 39.08 3.91 -1.86
CA PRO A 235 40.31 4.66 -1.81
C PRO A 235 41.11 4.06 -0.65
N SER A 236 42.37 3.71 -0.90
CA SER A 236 43.30 3.26 0.14
C SER A 236 43.21 4.21 1.35
N GLN A 237 42.67 3.71 2.47
CA GLN A 237 42.81 4.41 3.74
C GLN A 237 44.28 4.37 4.11
N GLN A 238 44.93 5.53 4.00
CA GLN A 238 46.19 5.79 4.67
C GLN A 238 45.99 5.53 6.16
N MET A 239 46.68 4.51 6.67
CA MET A 239 46.89 4.30 8.09
C MET A 239 47.53 5.56 8.67
N THR A 240 46.78 6.29 9.50
CA THR A 240 47.35 7.25 10.43
C THR A 240 47.65 6.50 11.73
N THR A 241 48.94 6.26 11.94
CA THR A 241 49.50 5.66 13.15
C THR A 241 49.44 6.67 14.31
N VAL A 242 48.77 6.30 15.40
CA VAL A 242 48.87 7.00 16.69
C VAL A 242 49.86 6.22 17.58
N PRO A 243 50.89 6.86 18.16
CA PRO A 243 51.91 6.17 18.95
C PRO A 243 51.41 5.83 20.38
N PRO A 244 51.95 4.77 21.01
CA PRO A 244 51.54 4.32 22.34
C PRO A 244 52.22 5.14 23.43
N LYS A 245 51.49 5.49 24.50
CA LYS A 245 52.07 6.03 25.73
C LYS A 245 51.82 5.08 26.90
N SER A 246 52.92 4.81 27.60
CA SER A 246 53.19 3.72 28.53
C SER A 246 52.49 3.81 29.89
N ALA A 247 52.38 2.64 30.54
CA ALA A 247 52.01 2.33 31.92
C ALA A 247 52.90 3.05 32.97
N THR A 248 52.69 3.14 34.30
CA THR A 248 51.83 2.59 35.40
C THR A 248 52.10 3.54 36.64
N PRO A 249 51.68 3.35 37.93
CA PRO A 249 51.07 2.20 38.61
C PRO A 249 49.89 2.49 39.58
N ALA A 250 49.43 1.37 40.16
CA ALA A 250 48.40 1.08 41.14
C ALA A 250 48.12 2.08 42.28
N PHE A 251 46.84 2.15 42.66
CA PHE A 251 46.40 2.36 44.04
C PHE A 251 45.33 1.31 44.39
N THR A 252 45.62 0.54 45.43
CA THR A 252 44.74 -0.38 46.14
C THR A 252 43.82 0.37 47.10
N GLY A 253 42.54 0.00 47.16
CA GLY A 253 41.62 0.48 48.18
C GLY A 253 40.18 0.00 47.96
N SER A 254 39.86 -1.15 48.52
CA SER A 254 38.49 -1.66 48.67
C SER A 254 37.70 -0.79 49.67
N THR A 255 36.43 -0.50 49.39
CA THR A 255 35.33 -0.68 50.35
C THR A 255 33.95 -0.51 49.68
N ALA A 256 32.97 -1.12 50.32
CA ALA A 256 31.71 -1.61 49.80
C ALA A 256 30.61 -0.55 49.54
N ASN A 257 29.69 -0.97 48.65
CA ASN A 257 28.25 -0.74 48.64
C ASN A 257 27.69 0.68 48.78
N SER A 258 27.09 1.16 47.67
CA SER A 258 25.72 1.68 47.71
C SER A 258 25.04 1.48 46.36
N ILE A 259 24.14 0.52 46.29
CA ILE A 259 23.16 0.37 45.21
C ILE A 259 22.19 1.55 45.34
N PHE A 260 22.31 2.54 44.44
CA PHE A 260 21.20 3.45 44.16
C PHE A 260 20.42 2.89 42.98
N THR A 261 19.40 2.08 43.28
CA THR A 261 18.32 1.76 42.36
C THR A 261 17.48 3.02 42.15
N THR A 262 17.93 3.93 41.28
CA THR A 262 17.01 4.88 40.67
C THR A 262 16.21 4.14 39.61
N THR A 263 15.01 3.70 40.00
CA THR A 263 13.93 3.40 39.06
C THR A 263 13.61 4.68 38.29
N PHE A 264 14.32 4.90 37.18
CA PHE A 264 13.83 5.80 36.15
C PHE A 264 12.58 5.17 35.55
N ALA A 265 11.42 5.53 36.08
CA ALA A 265 10.17 5.35 35.37
C ALA A 265 10.32 6.12 34.04
N SER A 266 10.64 5.38 32.97
CA SER A 266 10.81 5.97 31.66
C SER A 266 9.48 6.61 31.26
N ALA A 267 9.44 7.95 31.18
CA ALA A 267 8.22 8.67 30.85
C ALA A 267 7.66 8.15 29.51
N PRO A 268 6.39 7.75 29.44
CA PRO A 268 5.80 7.22 28.20
C PRO A 268 5.95 8.24 27.06
N CYS A 269 6.31 7.78 25.86
CA CYS A 269 6.49 8.68 24.72
C CYS A 269 5.16 9.34 24.33
N MET A 270 5.19 10.64 24.02
CA MET A 270 4.02 11.34 23.52
C MET A 270 3.57 10.74 22.19
N PRO A 271 2.26 10.58 21.95
CA PRO A 271 1.74 10.01 20.72
C PRO A 271 2.14 10.88 19.53
N MET A 272 2.49 10.23 18.42
CA MET A 272 2.85 10.91 17.18
C MET A 272 1.60 11.49 16.51
N SER A 273 1.70 12.74 16.03
CA SER A 273 0.69 13.33 15.15
C SER A 273 1.37 14.11 14.03
N ILE A 274 0.81 14.00 12.83
CA ILE A 274 1.28 14.71 11.64
C ILE A 274 0.26 15.79 11.29
N LYS A 275 0.75 17.01 11.04
CA LYS A 275 -0.02 18.14 10.54
C LYS A 275 0.49 18.51 9.15
N VAL A 276 -0.41 18.45 8.16
CA VAL A 276 -0.15 18.94 6.80
C VAL A 276 -0.31 20.45 6.79
N GLN A 277 0.75 21.17 6.43
CA GLN A 277 0.79 22.62 6.50
C GLN A 277 0.38 23.23 5.16
N ASN A 278 0.98 22.76 4.06
CA ASN A 278 0.75 23.29 2.72
C ASN A 278 0.85 22.19 1.65
N VAL A 279 0.05 22.31 0.60
CA VAL A 279 0.01 21.36 -0.52
C VAL A 279 -0.13 22.12 -1.83
N THR A 280 0.78 21.86 -2.76
CA THR A 280 0.77 22.40 -4.12
C THR A 280 0.69 21.25 -5.14
N GLY A 281 0.77 21.56 -6.44
CA GLY A 281 0.83 20.52 -7.48
C GLY A 281 2.09 19.67 -7.42
N GLU A 282 3.20 20.19 -6.87
CA GLU A 282 4.51 19.54 -6.94
C GLU A 282 5.22 19.43 -5.59
N ALA A 283 4.58 19.87 -4.50
CA ALA A 283 5.18 19.86 -3.18
C ALA A 283 4.15 19.66 -2.06
N ILE A 284 4.56 18.96 -1.01
CA ILE A 284 3.80 18.77 0.24
C ILE A 284 4.70 19.16 1.42
N GLU A 285 4.20 20.06 2.26
CA GLU A 285 4.86 20.50 3.49
C GLU A 285 4.12 19.95 4.72
N ILE A 286 4.88 19.32 5.62
CA ILE A 286 4.35 18.73 6.84
C ILE A 286 5.17 19.16 8.06
N SER A 287 4.51 19.06 9.21
CA SER A 287 5.15 19.12 10.53
C SER A 287 4.58 18.01 11.41
N TRP A 288 5.30 17.60 12.44
CA TRP A 288 4.84 16.57 13.36
C TRP A 288 5.19 16.91 14.81
N THR A 289 4.42 16.31 15.72
CA THR A 289 4.65 16.36 17.16
C THR A 289 4.61 14.94 17.72
N GLY A 290 5.26 14.71 18.85
CA GLY A 290 5.38 13.39 19.49
C GLY A 290 6.83 13.06 19.85
N GLY A 291 7.04 11.95 20.55
CA GLY A 291 8.39 11.54 20.99
C GLY A 291 8.90 12.29 22.23
N ARG A 292 10.23 12.36 22.39
CA ARG A 292 10.93 13.06 23.48
C ARG A 292 11.80 14.18 22.90
N ARG A 293 12.23 15.11 23.76
CA ARG A 293 13.13 16.20 23.36
C ARG A 293 14.44 15.59 22.80
N GLY A 294 14.79 15.93 21.55
CA GLY A 294 15.97 15.37 20.86
C GLY A 294 15.77 13.99 20.22
N SER A 295 14.53 13.49 20.10
CA SER A 295 14.22 12.24 19.39
C SER A 295 14.66 12.27 17.93
N LEU A 296 15.02 11.09 17.42
CA LEU A 296 15.30 10.83 16.01
C LEU A 296 14.03 10.30 15.35
N TYR A 297 13.65 10.86 14.20
CA TYR A 297 12.46 10.47 13.44
C TYR A 297 12.87 9.87 12.11
N THR A 298 12.19 8.80 11.70
CA THR A 298 12.19 8.31 10.33
C THR A 298 10.97 8.86 9.63
N VAL A 299 11.17 9.68 8.61
CA VAL A 299 10.10 10.22 7.77
C VAL A 299 10.15 9.51 6.43
N SER A 300 9.01 8.99 5.98
CA SER A 300 8.86 8.27 4.73
C SER A 300 7.72 8.86 3.90
N LEU A 301 7.98 9.06 2.62
CA LEU A 301 6.99 9.42 1.61
C LEU A 301 6.78 8.21 0.72
N MET A 302 5.53 7.75 0.66
CA MET A 302 5.10 6.61 -0.13
C MET A 302 4.25 7.08 -1.30
N ASP A 303 4.51 6.53 -2.47
CA ASP A 303 3.65 6.57 -3.64
C ASP A 303 2.99 5.19 -3.79
N GLY A 304 1.72 5.07 -3.38
CA GLY A 304 1.08 3.77 -3.19
C GLY A 304 1.87 2.89 -2.22
N ASN A 305 2.45 1.80 -2.74
CA ASN A 305 3.28 0.86 -1.96
C ASN A 305 4.79 1.11 -2.13
N GLN A 306 5.20 2.10 -2.92
CA GLN A 306 6.60 2.43 -3.17
C GLN A 306 7.09 3.51 -2.21
N GLU A 307 8.17 3.25 -1.45
CA GLU A 307 8.83 4.30 -0.67
C GLU A 307 9.70 5.16 -1.60
N ILE A 308 9.23 6.37 -1.93
CA ILE A 308 9.92 7.29 -2.85
C ILE A 308 10.94 8.18 -2.14
N ASN A 309 10.77 8.42 -0.84
CA ASN A 309 11.76 9.09 -0.02
C ASN A 309 11.73 8.52 1.39
N LYS A 310 12.90 8.24 1.97
CA LYS A 310 13.06 7.92 3.39
C LYS A 310 14.24 8.66 3.95
N THR A 311 14.00 9.44 5.00
CA THR A 311 15.06 10.21 5.65
C THR A 311 14.94 10.11 7.16
N THR A 312 16.08 10.04 7.83
CA THR A 312 16.16 10.11 9.30
C THR A 312 16.58 11.50 9.72
N THR A 313 15.82 12.17 10.60
CA THR A 313 16.06 13.56 10.99
C THR A 313 15.76 13.84 12.47
N LYS A 314 16.35 14.90 13.01
CA LYS A 314 16.02 15.49 14.33
C LYS A 314 15.05 16.67 14.23
N GLU A 315 14.81 17.15 13.02
CA GLU A 315 13.82 18.19 12.71
C GLU A 315 12.40 17.69 13.00
N THR A 316 11.44 18.61 13.11
CA THR A 316 10.01 18.31 13.30
C THR A 316 9.14 18.79 12.12
N LYS A 317 9.79 19.13 11.01
CA LYS A 317 9.17 19.59 9.77
C LYS A 317 9.97 19.12 8.56
N THR A 318 9.29 18.94 7.42
CA THR A 318 9.94 18.68 6.14
C THR A 318 9.07 19.11 4.97
N VAL A 319 9.71 19.30 3.81
CA VAL A 319 9.05 19.62 2.55
C VAL A 319 9.48 18.59 1.51
N PHE A 320 8.50 17.89 0.94
CA PHE A 320 8.68 17.05 -0.25
C PHE A 320 8.43 17.89 -1.49
N LYS A 321 9.31 17.78 -2.48
CA LYS A 321 9.26 18.54 -3.75
C LYS A 321 9.34 17.59 -4.94
N HIS A 322 9.05 18.12 -6.14
CA HIS A 322 9.07 17.38 -7.40
C HIS A 322 8.05 16.22 -7.44
N LEU A 323 6.89 16.43 -6.82
CA LEU A 323 5.79 15.48 -6.79
C LEU A 323 4.93 15.60 -8.04
N LEU A 324 4.19 14.54 -8.37
CA LEU A 324 3.24 14.55 -9.48
C LEU A 324 1.97 15.31 -9.07
N PRO A 325 1.39 16.14 -9.95
CA PRO A 325 0.12 16.83 -9.68
C PRO A 325 -1.08 15.88 -9.69
N GLY A 326 -2.07 16.17 -8.84
CA GLY A 326 -3.29 15.37 -8.66
C GLY A 326 -3.07 13.95 -8.15
N HIS A 327 -1.86 13.65 -7.64
CA HIS A 327 -1.40 12.31 -7.27
C HIS A 327 -1.48 12.10 -5.76
N VAL A 328 -1.78 10.88 -5.32
CA VAL A 328 -1.93 10.54 -3.89
C VAL A 328 -0.62 10.02 -3.31
N TYR A 329 -0.18 10.63 -2.21
CA TYR A 329 0.98 10.18 -1.44
C TYR A 329 0.61 9.85 0.00
N THR A 330 1.22 8.81 0.55
CA THR A 330 1.10 8.45 1.96
C THR A 330 2.38 8.81 2.69
N ILE A 331 2.29 9.69 3.66
CA ILE A 331 3.43 10.13 4.46
C ILE A 331 3.38 9.42 5.80
N SER A 332 4.49 8.85 6.26
CA SER A 332 4.60 8.29 7.60
C SER A 332 5.78 8.89 8.37
N VAL A 333 5.58 9.09 9.67
CA VAL A 333 6.63 9.53 10.60
C VAL A 333 6.68 8.57 11.77
N ALA A 334 7.82 7.94 11.99
CA ALA A 334 8.07 7.03 13.10
C ALA A 334 9.17 7.57 14.01
N VAL A 335 9.02 7.45 15.33
CA VAL A 335 10.05 7.83 16.29
C VAL A 335 10.94 6.63 16.65
N LEU A 336 12.26 6.79 16.55
CA LEU A 336 13.23 5.71 16.76
C LEU A 336 13.61 5.49 18.24
N SER A 337 13.41 6.49 19.09
CA SER A 337 13.89 6.49 20.48
C SER A 337 12.90 5.90 21.49
N CYS A 338 11.82 5.25 21.04
CA CYS A 338 10.74 4.76 21.90
C CYS A 338 10.48 3.26 21.70
N ALA A 339 10.37 2.50 22.81
CA ALA A 339 10.29 1.03 22.83
C ALA A 339 8.90 0.44 22.44
N LYS A 340 8.02 1.21 21.81
CA LYS A 340 6.74 0.76 21.23
C LYS A 340 6.45 1.59 19.98
N ASN A 341 5.92 0.93 18.95
CA ASN A 341 5.54 1.41 17.60
C ASN A 341 4.78 2.75 17.58
N SER A 342 5.43 3.87 17.92
CA SER A 342 4.83 5.20 17.88
C SER A 342 5.15 5.83 16.53
N TRP A 343 4.17 5.74 15.65
CA TRP A 343 4.21 6.30 14.31
C TRP A 343 2.86 6.90 13.97
N ALA A 344 2.84 7.78 13.00
CA ALA A 344 1.63 8.35 12.43
C ALA A 344 1.73 8.33 10.92
N SER A 345 0.57 8.34 10.24
CA SER A 345 0.48 8.48 8.80
C SER A 345 -0.62 9.43 8.37
N VAL A 346 -0.44 10.05 7.21
CA VAL A 346 -1.44 10.89 6.54
C VAL A 346 -1.41 10.63 5.03
N THR A 347 -2.58 10.62 4.42
CA THR A 347 -2.72 10.41 2.97
C THR A 347 -3.15 11.71 2.32
N VAL A 348 -2.33 12.25 1.43
CA VAL A 348 -2.48 13.60 0.87
C VAL A 348 -2.41 13.54 -0.65
N ARG A 349 -3.38 14.17 -1.32
CA ARG A 349 -3.35 14.36 -2.77
C ARG A 349 -2.76 15.73 -3.11
N THR A 350 -1.80 15.81 -4.03
CA THR A 350 -1.27 17.09 -4.57
C THR A 350 -2.34 17.83 -5.38
N ASP A 351 -2.16 19.14 -5.59
CA ASP A 351 -3.12 19.96 -6.33
C ASP A 351 -3.31 19.46 -7.78
N PRO A 352 -4.55 19.15 -8.22
CA PRO A 352 -4.81 18.64 -9.56
C PRO A 352 -5.02 19.73 -10.63
N VAL A 353 -4.95 21.03 -10.30
CA VAL A 353 -5.28 22.12 -11.26
C VAL A 353 -4.48 22.02 -12.58
N SER A 354 -3.20 21.65 -12.52
CA SER A 354 -2.36 21.51 -13.72
C SER A 354 -2.74 20.30 -14.58
N CYS A 355 -3.46 19.32 -14.02
CA CYS A 355 -3.94 18.15 -14.76
C CYS A 355 -4.97 18.53 -15.84
N PHE A 356 -5.90 19.41 -15.48
CA PHE A 356 -7.08 19.72 -16.29
C PHE A 356 -6.92 20.96 -17.17
N SER A 357 -5.69 21.48 -17.27
CA SER A 357 -5.36 22.63 -18.13
C SER A 357 -4.83 22.21 -19.50
N ARG A 358 -4.82 20.90 -19.82
CA ARG A 358 -4.25 20.34 -21.05
C ARG A 358 -5.35 19.82 -21.98
N ASN A 359 -5.42 20.35 -23.20
CA ASN A 359 -6.40 19.94 -24.21
C ASN A 359 -6.21 18.51 -24.72
N GLU A 360 -5.07 17.88 -24.42
CA GLU A 360 -4.65 16.55 -24.88
C GLU A 360 -4.55 15.53 -23.74
N PHE A 361 -5.36 15.68 -22.68
CA PHE A 361 -5.29 14.85 -21.47
C PHE A 361 -5.33 13.33 -21.75
N CYS A 362 -6.21 12.90 -22.65
CA CYS A 362 -6.38 11.49 -23.00
C CYS A 362 -5.44 10.96 -24.09
N LEU A 363 -4.55 11.79 -24.64
CA LEU A 363 -3.56 11.30 -25.61
C LEU A 363 -2.53 10.41 -24.92
N SER A 364 -2.10 9.35 -25.61
CA SER A 364 -1.11 8.39 -25.10
C SER A 364 0.22 9.04 -24.69
N GLN A 365 0.61 10.13 -25.38
CA GLN A 365 1.86 10.86 -25.15
C GLN A 365 1.86 11.70 -23.85
N ASN A 366 0.70 11.97 -23.25
CA ASN A 366 0.62 12.77 -22.04
C ASN A 366 0.93 11.92 -20.79
N THR A 367 2.04 12.22 -20.11
CA THR A 367 2.49 11.52 -18.90
C THR A 367 2.01 12.17 -17.60
N GLY A 368 1.29 13.30 -17.66
CA GLY A 368 0.82 14.03 -16.50
C GLY A 368 -0.43 13.41 -15.85
N CYS A 369 -0.47 13.42 -14.52
CA CYS A 369 -1.61 12.99 -13.68
C CYS A 369 -2.11 11.56 -13.97
N PRO A 370 -1.22 10.56 -13.86
CA PRO A 370 -1.52 9.18 -14.23
C PRO A 370 -2.72 8.61 -13.47
N ASP A 371 -2.85 8.93 -12.18
CA ASP A 371 -3.98 8.52 -11.32
C ASP A 371 -5.35 8.88 -11.89
N LEU A 372 -5.44 10.03 -12.56
CA LEU A 372 -6.70 10.58 -13.05
C LEU A 372 -6.93 10.22 -14.52
N LYS A 373 -5.87 9.84 -15.25
CA LYS A 373 -5.93 9.53 -16.68
C LYS A 373 -6.85 8.36 -16.98
N TYR A 374 -6.70 7.25 -16.25
CA TYR A 374 -7.57 6.08 -16.42
C TYR A 374 -9.03 6.43 -16.12
N ILE A 375 -9.26 7.18 -15.04
CA ILE A 375 -10.60 7.56 -14.57
C ILE A 375 -11.31 8.49 -15.57
N VAL A 376 -10.63 9.51 -16.06
CA VAL A 376 -11.25 10.49 -16.97
C VAL A 376 -11.45 9.88 -18.36
N CYS A 377 -10.45 9.15 -18.87
CA CYS A 377 -10.45 8.69 -20.26
C CYS A 377 -11.19 7.37 -20.50
N SER A 378 -11.64 6.70 -19.43
CA SER A 378 -12.52 5.51 -19.53
C SER A 378 -14.01 5.85 -19.51
N HIS A 379 -14.37 7.12 -19.30
CA HIS A 379 -15.76 7.60 -19.29
C HIS A 379 -16.09 8.36 -20.58
N TYR A 380 -17.37 8.37 -20.96
CA TYR A 380 -17.82 9.04 -22.18
C TYR A 380 -17.63 10.56 -22.10
N GLN A 381 -17.93 11.15 -20.94
CA GLN A 381 -17.71 12.55 -20.65
C GLN A 381 -17.25 12.72 -19.20
N ALA A 382 -16.29 13.60 -19.00
CA ALA A 382 -15.73 13.92 -17.69
C ALA A 382 -15.51 15.43 -17.60
N PHE A 383 -16.00 16.04 -16.51
CA PHE A 383 -15.87 17.48 -16.26
C PHE A 383 -15.05 17.69 -14.99
N ALA A 384 -13.99 18.50 -15.09
CA ALA A 384 -13.19 18.86 -13.94
C ALA A 384 -13.77 20.13 -13.30
N CYS A 385 -14.34 20.00 -12.11
CA CYS A 385 -15.03 21.10 -11.44
C CYS A 385 -14.26 21.58 -10.20
N ARG A 386 -14.12 22.90 -10.11
CA ARG A 386 -13.59 23.64 -8.96
C ARG A 386 -14.73 24.42 -8.32
N VAL A 387 -14.94 24.22 -7.02
CA VAL A 387 -16.01 24.84 -6.24
C VAL A 387 -15.41 25.62 -5.08
N LEU A 388 -15.79 26.89 -4.93
CA LEU A 388 -15.45 27.71 -3.75
C LEU A 388 -16.67 27.79 -2.82
N LEU A 389 -16.51 27.49 -1.53
CA LEU A 389 -17.57 27.50 -0.53
C LEU A 389 -17.33 28.60 0.53
N LYS A 390 -17.81 29.83 0.28
CA LYS A 390 -17.52 31.02 1.13
C LYS A 390 -17.82 30.92 2.63
N SER A 391 -18.85 30.18 3.02
CA SER A 391 -19.18 29.99 4.45
C SER A 391 -18.36 28.92 5.15
N GLN A 392 -17.65 28.08 4.41
CA GLN A 392 -16.90 26.96 4.98
C GLN A 392 -15.50 27.42 5.37
N THR A 393 -15.10 27.10 6.59
CA THR A 393 -13.76 27.41 7.09
C THR A 393 -12.85 26.21 6.84
N PHE A 394 -11.71 26.45 6.19
CA PHE A 394 -10.76 25.38 5.91
C PHE A 394 -10.06 24.89 7.18
N ASN A 395 -10.11 23.59 7.42
CA ASN A 395 -9.34 22.89 8.45
C ASN A 395 -8.24 22.07 7.78
N HIS A 396 -7.02 22.10 8.33
CA HIS A 396 -5.88 21.32 7.83
C HIS A 396 -6.11 19.81 7.79
N THR A 397 -7.05 19.28 8.57
CA THR A 397 -7.46 17.87 8.46
C THR A 397 -8.05 17.53 7.09
N LEU A 398 -8.63 18.51 6.39
CA LEU A 398 -9.18 18.36 5.04
C LEU A 398 -8.12 18.14 3.95
N TYR A 399 -6.83 18.21 4.29
CA TYR A 399 -5.78 17.69 3.40
C TYR A 399 -5.65 16.17 3.45
N ASN A 400 -6.01 15.55 4.58
CA ASN A 400 -5.87 14.12 4.80
C ASN A 400 -7.17 13.39 4.42
N SER A 401 -7.12 12.58 3.35
CA SER A 401 -8.28 11.84 2.86
C SER A 401 -8.81 10.80 3.85
N ASP A 402 -7.99 10.37 4.80
CA ASP A 402 -8.39 9.41 5.82
C ASP A 402 -9.08 10.06 7.03
N SER A 403 -9.04 11.40 7.14
CA SER A 403 -9.65 12.12 8.24
C SER A 403 -11.18 12.08 8.20
N GLU A 404 -11.80 12.07 9.38
CA GLU A 404 -13.26 12.11 9.51
C GLU A 404 -13.86 13.37 8.88
N GLY A 405 -13.21 14.53 9.07
CA GLY A 405 -13.65 15.80 8.47
C GLY A 405 -13.64 15.76 6.94
N TYR A 406 -12.60 15.17 6.32
CA TYR A 406 -12.57 14.98 4.88
C TYR A 406 -13.69 14.06 4.39
N LYS A 407 -13.86 12.91 5.05
CA LYS A 407 -14.86 11.89 4.68
C LYS A 407 -16.28 12.45 4.78
N SER A 408 -16.60 13.09 5.90
CA SER A 408 -17.91 13.71 6.14
C SER A 408 -18.23 14.81 5.12
N MET A 409 -17.28 15.73 4.86
CA MET A 409 -17.48 16.80 3.86
C MET A 409 -17.61 16.23 2.44
N SER A 410 -16.78 15.24 2.09
CA SER A 410 -16.83 14.58 0.78
C SER A 410 -18.14 13.84 0.56
N GLU A 411 -18.63 13.13 1.57
CA GLU A 411 -19.89 12.40 1.52
C GLU A 411 -21.09 13.33 1.45
N SER A 412 -21.06 14.45 2.18
CA SER A 412 -22.09 15.49 2.12
C SER A 412 -22.22 16.09 0.72
N ILE A 413 -21.10 16.46 0.09
CA ILE A 413 -21.08 16.99 -1.28
C ILE A 413 -21.52 15.91 -2.27
N ARG A 414 -20.95 14.70 -2.19
CA ARG A 414 -21.23 13.61 -3.15
C ARG A 414 -22.68 13.18 -3.12
N THR A 415 -23.22 12.89 -1.94
CA THR A 415 -24.58 12.34 -1.82
C THR A 415 -25.61 13.30 -2.40
N GLU A 416 -25.50 14.59 -2.10
CA GLU A 416 -26.44 15.59 -2.60
C GLU A 416 -26.27 15.86 -4.09
N VAL A 417 -25.04 16.15 -4.53
CA VAL A 417 -24.75 16.49 -5.92
C VAL A 417 -25.08 15.34 -6.85
N VAL A 418 -24.69 14.11 -6.52
CA VAL A 418 -24.97 12.94 -7.35
C VAL A 418 -26.47 12.71 -7.46
N ARG A 419 -27.20 12.75 -6.34
CA ARG A 419 -28.64 12.52 -6.34
C ARG A 419 -29.38 13.52 -7.23
N GLU A 420 -29.10 14.81 -7.08
CA GLU A 420 -29.78 15.86 -7.85
C GLU A 420 -29.35 15.92 -9.32
N MET A 421 -28.07 15.70 -9.61
CA MET A 421 -27.57 15.71 -10.99
C MET A 421 -28.14 14.54 -11.81
N ARG A 422 -28.31 13.34 -11.22
CA ARG A 422 -28.98 12.21 -11.89
C ARG A 422 -30.40 12.58 -12.33
N ILE A 423 -31.13 13.31 -11.49
CA ILE A 423 -32.49 13.79 -11.80
C ILE A 423 -32.46 14.84 -12.91
N LYS A 424 -31.60 15.86 -12.79
CA LYS A 424 -31.53 16.97 -13.75
C LYS A 424 -31.04 16.53 -15.12
N LEU A 425 -30.04 15.65 -15.17
CA LEU A 425 -29.44 15.15 -16.41
C LEU A 425 -30.16 13.92 -16.98
N LYS A 426 -31.06 13.30 -16.21
CA LYS A 426 -31.68 12.00 -16.54
C LYS A 426 -30.64 10.92 -16.88
N ASP A 427 -29.51 10.94 -16.16
CA ASP A 427 -28.43 9.96 -16.29
C ASP A 427 -28.14 9.33 -14.93
N ASP A 428 -28.63 8.10 -14.72
CA ASP A 428 -28.44 7.34 -13.48
C ASP A 428 -26.99 6.90 -13.24
N HIS A 429 -26.11 7.01 -14.25
CA HIS A 429 -24.69 6.69 -14.15
C HIS A 429 -23.84 7.88 -13.72
N PHE A 430 -24.43 9.08 -13.59
CA PHE A 430 -23.72 10.24 -13.10
C PHE A 430 -23.10 9.93 -11.73
N ASP A 431 -21.81 10.23 -11.58
CA ASP A 431 -21.08 10.14 -10.31
C ASP A 431 -20.05 11.26 -10.22
N ILE A 432 -19.54 11.49 -9.00
CA ILE A 432 -18.44 12.41 -8.76
C ILE A 432 -17.30 11.74 -8.00
N ILE A 433 -16.07 12.12 -8.34
CA ILE A 433 -14.86 11.70 -7.63
C ILE A 433 -14.23 12.93 -6.99
N MET A 434 -14.23 12.94 -5.66
CA MET A 434 -13.59 14.00 -4.87
C MET A 434 -12.07 13.89 -4.97
N LEU A 435 -11.43 14.96 -5.46
CA LEU A 435 -9.97 15.08 -5.56
C LEU A 435 -9.36 15.71 -4.30
N GLY A 436 -10.13 16.55 -3.61
CA GLY A 436 -9.79 17.04 -2.28
C GLY A 436 -10.11 18.51 -2.06
N PHE A 437 -9.68 19.02 -0.91
CA PHE A 437 -9.97 20.38 -0.46
C PHE A 437 -8.71 21.23 -0.36
N ARG A 438 -8.82 22.55 -0.59
CA ARG A 438 -7.71 23.51 -0.44
C ARG A 438 -8.10 24.73 0.40
N PRO A 439 -7.12 25.38 1.05
CA PRO A 439 -7.32 26.62 1.79
C PRO A 439 -7.90 27.74 0.93
N GLY A 440 -8.52 28.68 1.63
CA GLY A 440 -9.54 29.57 1.10
C GLY A 440 -10.85 29.25 1.79
N SER A 441 -11.91 29.91 1.38
CA SER A 441 -13.28 29.53 1.67
C SER A 441 -13.62 28.13 1.13
N VAL A 442 -13.06 27.08 1.75
CA VAL A 442 -12.95 25.67 1.29
C VAL A 442 -13.11 25.49 -0.22
N ILE A 443 -12.00 25.38 -0.94
CA ILE A 443 -12.04 25.05 -2.36
C ILE A 443 -12.14 23.53 -2.49
N ALA A 444 -13.22 23.01 -3.08
CA ALA A 444 -13.40 21.60 -3.39
C ALA A 444 -13.09 21.34 -4.87
N TYR A 445 -12.31 20.29 -5.14
CA TYR A 445 -12.04 19.80 -6.48
C TYR A 445 -12.68 18.41 -6.65
N PHE A 446 -13.41 18.21 -7.74
CA PHE A 446 -13.94 16.90 -8.11
C PHE A 446 -14.09 16.74 -9.61
N ILE A 447 -14.15 15.48 -10.05
CA ILE A 447 -14.44 15.11 -11.43
C ILE A 447 -15.87 14.59 -11.48
N SER A 448 -16.70 15.17 -12.35
CA SER A 448 -18.03 14.64 -12.65
C SER A 448 -17.95 13.72 -13.86
N LEU A 449 -18.54 12.54 -13.75
CA LEU A 449 -18.43 11.46 -14.74
C LEU A 449 -19.81 11.10 -15.27
N LEU A 450 -19.92 10.99 -16.60
CA LEU A 450 -21.16 10.64 -17.28
C LEU A 450 -20.94 9.47 -18.25
N GLN A 451 -21.98 8.67 -18.44
CA GLN A 451 -21.96 7.54 -19.39
C GLN A 451 -23.01 7.66 -20.50
N ASN A 452 -23.82 8.72 -20.51
CA ASN A 452 -24.75 8.99 -21.60
C ASN A 452 -24.00 9.35 -22.91
N GLN A 453 -24.55 8.92 -24.05
CA GLN A 453 -24.03 9.21 -25.38
C GLN A 453 -24.30 10.66 -25.82
N GLU A 454 -25.29 11.32 -25.23
CA GLU A 454 -25.62 12.71 -25.55
C GLU A 454 -24.63 13.68 -24.88
N ARG A 455 -23.97 14.52 -25.69
CA ARG A 455 -22.99 15.49 -25.20
C ARG A 455 -23.67 16.61 -24.41
N ILE A 456 -23.17 16.86 -23.19
CA ILE A 456 -23.64 17.94 -22.33
C ILE A 456 -22.65 19.10 -22.41
N ASP A 457 -23.17 20.31 -22.60
CA ASP A 457 -22.34 21.51 -22.63
C ASP A 457 -21.82 21.85 -21.22
N VAL A 458 -20.56 22.29 -21.14
CA VAL A 458 -19.90 22.61 -19.86
C VAL A 458 -20.63 23.70 -19.08
N ASN A 459 -21.29 24.66 -19.76
CA ASN A 459 -22.06 25.70 -19.11
C ASN A 459 -23.37 25.15 -18.51
N VAL A 460 -23.99 24.18 -19.17
CA VAL A 460 -25.18 23.49 -18.64
C VAL A 460 -24.81 22.69 -17.40
N MET A 461 -23.72 21.93 -17.47
CA MET A 461 -23.15 21.19 -16.33
C MET A 461 -22.85 22.13 -15.15
N GLN A 462 -22.16 23.24 -15.42
CA GLN A 462 -21.81 24.24 -14.42
C GLN A 462 -23.05 24.93 -13.81
N ALA A 463 -24.06 25.24 -14.62
CA ALA A 463 -25.29 25.88 -14.16
C ALA A 463 -26.09 24.97 -13.21
N HIS A 464 -26.29 23.70 -13.59
CA HIS A 464 -26.96 22.72 -12.73
C HIS A 464 -26.21 22.50 -11.42
N LEU A 465 -24.89 22.32 -11.50
CA LEU A 465 -24.05 22.11 -10.34
C LEU A 465 -24.07 23.34 -9.40
N SER A 466 -24.00 24.55 -9.96
CA SER A 466 -24.10 25.80 -9.20
C SER A 466 -25.42 25.91 -8.46
N GLN A 467 -26.53 25.56 -9.11
CA GLN A 467 -27.86 25.59 -8.50
C GLN A 467 -27.93 24.61 -7.31
N ILE A 468 -27.51 23.36 -7.51
CA ILE A 468 -27.58 22.32 -6.46
C ILE A 468 -26.72 22.70 -5.25
N LEU A 469 -25.50 23.16 -5.48
CA LEU A 469 -24.59 23.53 -4.41
C LEU A 469 -25.07 24.77 -3.64
N ARG A 470 -25.71 25.74 -4.31
CA ARG A 470 -26.34 26.87 -3.62
C ARG A 470 -27.52 26.43 -2.76
N THR A 471 -28.39 25.56 -3.26
CA THR A 471 -29.48 25.00 -2.44
C THR A 471 -28.95 24.28 -1.20
N LYS A 472 -27.86 23.52 -1.33
CA LYS A 472 -27.31 22.73 -0.21
C LYS A 472 -26.53 23.55 0.81
N PHE A 473 -25.69 24.46 0.34
CA PHE A 473 -24.79 25.22 1.20
C PHE A 473 -25.34 26.61 1.58
N GLY A 474 -26.42 27.06 0.92
CA GLY A 474 -27.18 28.28 1.17
C GLY A 474 -27.13 29.28 0.00
N ASP A 475 -28.19 30.06 -0.22
CA ASP A 475 -28.21 31.12 -1.24
C ASP A 475 -27.39 32.37 -0.87
N GLN A 476 -27.16 32.58 0.44
CA GLN A 476 -26.28 33.63 0.96
C GLN A 476 -24.78 33.24 0.92
N THR A 477 -24.49 31.99 0.57
CA THR A 477 -23.14 31.52 0.34
C THR A 477 -22.73 31.85 -1.08
N GLU A 478 -21.64 32.60 -1.22
CA GLU A 478 -21.05 32.81 -2.53
C GLU A 478 -20.37 31.51 -3.00
N VAL A 479 -21.13 30.69 -3.73
CA VAL A 479 -20.63 29.49 -4.38
C VAL A 479 -20.25 29.85 -5.81
N THR A 480 -18.96 29.69 -6.11
CA THR A 480 -18.43 29.80 -7.47
C THR A 480 -18.05 28.41 -7.96
N VAL A 481 -18.66 27.98 -9.06
CA VAL A 481 -18.35 26.72 -9.74
C VAL A 481 -17.67 27.05 -11.06
N GLN A 482 -16.58 26.35 -11.35
CA GLN A 482 -15.89 26.40 -12.63
C GLN A 482 -15.67 24.98 -13.09
N CYS A 483 -16.34 24.57 -14.16
CA CYS A 483 -16.11 23.27 -14.80
C CYS A 483 -15.38 23.47 -16.12
N LYS A 484 -14.53 22.50 -16.47
CA LYS A 484 -13.82 22.43 -17.75
C LYS A 484 -14.00 21.07 -18.38
#